data_AF-A0A7W3PJX4-F1
#
_entry.id   AF-A0A7W3PJX4-F1
#
_cell.length_a   1.000
_cell.length_b   1.000
_cell.length_c   1.000
_cell.angle_alpha   90.00
_cell.angle_beta   90.00
_cell.angle_gamma   90.00
#
_symmetry.space_group_name_H-M   'P 1'
#
loop_
_entity.id
_entity.type
_entity.pdbx_description
1 polymer ?
#
loop_
_entity_poly.entity_id
_entity_poly.type
_entity_poly.pdbx_seq_one_letter_code
_entity_poly.pdbx_strand_id
1 'polypeptide(L)'
;MGATTVPSDVPNDAKLRDFVSLDTCEAIDNGWSAAGTAMNETKDDATYDVTVFFTVSSGTVVGSGQTKVDVPAGETASWEIEDTFTTPITTSCVLRGVGAA
;
A
#
# COMPACT_ATOMS: atom_id res chain seq x y z
N MET A 1 -2.95 12.18 21.31
CA MET A 1 -1.93 11.50 20.48
C MET A 1 -2.15 10.01 20.66
N GLY A 2 -2.81 9.38 19.69
CA GLY A 2 -2.95 7.92 19.66
C GLY A 2 -1.68 7.32 19.08
N ALA A 3 -1.26 6.15 19.57
CA ALA A 3 -0.21 5.40 18.92
C ALA A 3 -0.65 5.06 17.49
N THR A 4 0.25 5.18 16.51
CA THR A 4 0.01 4.66 15.17
C THR A 4 -0.20 3.15 15.28
N THR A 5 -1.38 2.67 14.88
CA THR A 5 -1.66 1.23 14.81
C THR A 5 -0.96 0.68 13.57
N VAL A 6 0.22 0.09 13.77
CA VAL A 6 0.96 -0.57 12.69
C VAL A 6 0.56 -2.04 12.65
N PRO A 7 0.08 -2.57 11.51
CA PRO A 7 -0.22 -3.98 11.35
C PRO A 7 1.01 -4.84 11.67
N SER A 8 0.85 -5.82 12.56
CA SER A 8 1.89 -6.80 12.92
C SER A 8 1.90 -8.01 12.00
N ASP A 9 0.80 -8.27 11.31
CA ASP A 9 0.63 -9.36 10.35
C ASP A 9 0.40 -8.75 8.96
N VAL A 10 1.47 -8.76 8.15
CA VAL A 10 1.47 -8.18 6.81
C VAL A 10 1.92 -9.27 5.85
N PRO A 11 1.00 -9.83 5.05
CA PRO A 11 1.35 -10.74 3.96
C PRO A 11 2.39 -10.08 3.05
N ASN A 12 3.50 -10.77 2.81
CA ASN A 12 4.60 -10.27 1.97
C ASN A 12 5.17 -11.41 1.14
N ASP A 13 4.41 -11.83 0.13
CA ASP A 13 4.87 -12.75 -0.90
C ASP A 13 5.70 -11.97 -1.92
N ALA A 14 7.00 -12.29 -1.99
CA ALA A 14 7.93 -11.63 -2.89
C ALA A 14 7.52 -11.75 -4.37
N LYS A 15 6.87 -12.84 -4.79
CA LYS A 15 6.43 -13.02 -6.17
C LYS A 15 5.24 -12.12 -6.50
N LEU A 16 4.30 -11.99 -5.57
CA LEU A 16 3.15 -11.10 -5.78
C LEU A 16 3.57 -9.64 -5.74
N ARG A 17 4.61 -9.32 -4.97
CA ARG A 17 5.19 -7.98 -4.89
C ARG A 17 5.80 -7.50 -6.21
N ASP A 18 6.34 -8.39 -7.04
CA ASP A 18 6.86 -8.03 -8.37
C ASP A 18 5.75 -7.54 -9.32
N PHE A 19 4.48 -7.88 -9.03
CA PHE A 19 3.33 -7.49 -9.83
C PHE A 19 2.57 -6.27 -9.30
N VAL A 20 3.04 -5.66 -8.21
CA VAL A 20 2.40 -4.47 -7.62
C VAL A 20 3.38 -3.31 -7.62
N SER A 21 3.02 -2.23 -8.29
CA SER A 21 3.76 -0.97 -8.28
C SER A 21 3.15 0.01 -7.29
N LEU A 22 4.00 0.83 -6.67
CA LEU A 22 3.61 2.06 -5.97
C LEU A 22 4.04 3.21 -6.87
N ASP A 23 3.08 3.92 -7.45
CA ASP A 23 3.32 4.93 -8.48
C ASP A 23 3.24 6.35 -7.91
N THR A 24 2.32 6.60 -6.98
CA THR A 24 2.14 7.91 -6.35
C THR A 24 2.24 7.81 -4.83
N CYS A 25 2.76 8.89 -4.25
CA CYS A 25 2.78 9.11 -2.82
C CYS A 25 2.73 10.61 -2.58
N GLU A 26 1.60 11.12 -2.10
CA GLU A 26 1.38 12.55 -1.99
C GLU A 26 0.60 12.93 -0.74
N ALA A 27 0.79 14.17 -0.29
CA ALA A 27 0.03 14.72 0.82
C ALA A 27 -1.40 15.06 0.36
N ILE A 28 -2.37 14.68 1.17
CA ILE A 28 -3.79 15.05 1.02
C ILE A 28 -4.22 15.91 2.21
N ASP A 29 -5.45 16.41 2.18
CA ASP A 29 -6.02 17.16 3.30
C ASP A 29 -5.99 16.33 4.59
N ASN A 30 -5.10 16.70 5.50
CA ASN A 30 -4.85 16.03 6.80
C ASN A 30 -4.28 14.61 6.71
N GLY A 31 -3.53 14.27 5.66
CA GLY A 31 -3.02 12.91 5.49
C GLY A 31 -2.06 12.70 4.33
N TRP A 32 -1.91 11.44 3.94
CA TRP A 32 -1.18 11.03 2.75
C TRP A 32 -1.98 9.99 1.96
N SER A 33 -1.90 10.08 0.63
CA SER A 33 -2.39 9.07 -0.31
C SER A 33 -1.20 8.33 -0.94
N ALA A 34 -1.40 7.03 -1.16
CA ALA A 34 -0.53 6.15 -1.91
C ALA A 34 -1.36 5.42 -2.95
N ALA A 35 -0.96 5.50 -4.22
CA ALA A 35 -1.64 4.77 -5.29
C ALA A 35 -0.64 4.05 -6.19
N GLY A 36 -1.13 3.07 -6.92
CA GLY A 36 -0.34 2.32 -7.87
C GLY A 36 -1.15 1.34 -8.69
N THR A 37 -0.47 0.36 -9.28
CA THR A 37 -1.11 -0.68 -10.08
C THR A 37 -0.77 -2.09 -9.57
N ALA A 38 -1.65 -3.04 -9.85
CA ALA A 38 -1.45 -4.46 -9.63
C ALA A 38 -1.75 -5.20 -10.94
N MET A 39 -0.83 -6.05 -11.38
CA MET A 39 -0.94 -6.84 -12.60
C MET A 39 -1.18 -8.31 -12.28
N ASN A 40 -1.97 -9.02 -13.08
CA ASN A 40 -2.15 -10.46 -12.95
C ASN A 40 -1.80 -11.14 -14.27
N GLU A 41 -0.61 -11.75 -14.36
CA GLU A 41 -0.19 -12.49 -15.54
C GLU A 41 -0.72 -13.94 -15.59
N THR A 42 -1.50 -14.35 -14.58
CA THR A 42 -2.03 -15.70 -14.50
C THR A 42 -3.30 -15.86 -15.35
N LYS A 43 -3.81 -17.09 -15.41
CA LYS A 43 -5.03 -17.43 -16.16
C LYS A 43 -6.29 -17.41 -15.31
N ASP A 44 -6.14 -17.16 -14.02
CA ASP A 44 -7.22 -17.14 -13.04
C ASP A 44 -7.26 -15.75 -12.40
N ASP A 45 -8.42 -15.31 -11.94
CA ASP A 45 -8.54 -14.04 -11.23
C ASP A 45 -7.73 -14.09 -9.92
N ALA A 46 -7.12 -12.98 -9.57
CA ALA A 46 -6.29 -12.87 -8.37
C ALA A 46 -6.72 -11.65 -7.54
N THR A 47 -6.76 -11.82 -6.22
CA THR A 47 -6.96 -10.71 -5.29
C THR A 47 -5.68 -10.46 -4.52
N TYR A 48 -5.22 -9.21 -4.54
CA TYR A 48 -4.01 -8.77 -3.84
C TYR A 48 -4.38 -7.99 -2.58
N ASP A 49 -3.83 -8.40 -1.44
CA ASP A 49 -3.80 -7.61 -0.21
C ASP A 49 -2.57 -6.69 -0.23
N VAL A 50 -2.77 -5.40 -0.48
CA VAL A 50 -1.72 -4.40 -0.56
C VAL A 50 -1.63 -3.64 0.76
N THR A 51 -0.46 -3.64 1.40
CA THR A 51 -0.20 -2.88 2.62
C THR A 51 0.86 -1.80 2.38
N VAL A 52 0.53 -0.55 2.72
CA VAL A 52 1.44 0.60 2.63
C VAL A 52 1.66 1.20 4.01
N PHE A 53 2.92 1.48 4.36
CA PHE A 53 3.25 2.31 5.52
C PHE A 53 3.66 3.69 5.07
N PHE A 54 3.17 4.68 5.80
CA PHE A 54 3.60 6.07 5.69
C PHE A 54 4.72 6.29 6.70
N THR A 55 5.90 6.65 6.21
CA THR A 55 7.12 6.77 7.01
C THR A 55 7.72 8.15 6.87
N VAL A 56 8.11 8.78 7.98
CA VAL A 56 8.89 10.03 7.92
C VAL A 56 10.36 9.72 7.65
N SER A 57 11.13 10.74 7.25
CA SER A 57 12.56 10.63 6.90
C SER A 57 13.45 9.99 7.98
N SER A 58 13.03 10.01 9.25
CA SER A 58 13.72 9.30 10.34
C SER A 58 13.48 7.79 10.35
N GLY A 59 12.68 7.26 9.43
CA GLY A 59 12.26 5.85 9.36
C GLY A 59 11.09 5.50 10.28
N THR A 60 10.45 6.49 10.92
CA THR A 60 9.33 6.24 11.83
C THR A 60 8.03 6.04 11.04
N VAL A 61 7.34 4.92 11.27
CA VAL A 61 5.99 4.70 10.74
C VAL A 61 5.01 5.60 11.47
N VAL A 62 4.31 6.45 10.73
CA VAL A 62 3.38 7.46 11.25
C VAL A 62 1.93 7.17 10.86
N GLY A 63 1.73 6.37 9.82
CA GLY A 63 0.44 5.87 9.37
C GLY A 63 0.61 4.57 8.61
N SER A 64 -0.50 3.89 8.33
CA SER A 64 -0.51 2.71 7.47
C SER A 64 -1.91 2.44 6.96
N GLY A 65 -2.03 1.91 5.75
CA GLY A 65 -3.29 1.43 5.22
C GLY A 65 -3.15 0.12 4.48
N GLN A 66 -4.29 -0.53 4.30
CA GLN A 66 -4.41 -1.79 3.58
C GLN A 66 -5.58 -1.67 2.60
N THR A 67 -5.41 -2.23 1.41
CA THR A 67 -6.49 -2.33 0.42
C THR A 67 -6.46 -3.68 -0.28
N LYS A 68 -7.63 -4.12 -0.75
CA LYS A 68 -7.80 -5.32 -1.56
C LYS A 68 -7.99 -4.92 -3.01
N VAL A 69 -7.27 -5.57 -3.91
CA VAL A 69 -7.30 -5.28 -5.34
C VAL A 69 -7.62 -6.56 -6.09
N ASP A 70 -8.82 -6.64 -6.64
CA ASP A 70 -9.22 -7.71 -7.55
C ASP A 70 -8.68 -7.41 -8.95
N VAL A 71 -7.87 -8.31 -9.49
CA VAL A 71 -7.25 -8.18 -10.82
C VAL A 71 -7.65 -9.40 -11.65
N PRO A 72 -8.50 -9.21 -12.68
CA PRO A 72 -8.87 -10.30 -13.58
C PRO A 72 -7.66 -10.95 -14.25
N ALA A 73 -7.83 -12.20 -14.67
CA ALA A 73 -6.79 -12.94 -15.39
C ALA A 73 -6.25 -12.16 -16.60
N GLY A 74 -4.94 -11.93 -16.64
CA GLY A 74 -4.26 -11.21 -17.72
C GLY A 74 -4.42 -9.69 -17.70
N GLU A 75 -5.04 -9.12 -16.66
CA GLU A 75 -5.34 -7.68 -16.59
C GLU A 75 -4.46 -6.93 -15.58
N THR A 76 -4.66 -5.61 -15.51
CA THR A 76 -4.05 -4.70 -14.54
C THR A 76 -5.13 -3.84 -13.92
N ALA A 77 -5.12 -3.68 -12.60
CA ALA A 77 -6.03 -2.79 -11.89
C ALA A 77 -5.26 -1.73 -11.08
N SER A 78 -5.86 -0.55 -10.96
CA SER A 78 -5.35 0.52 -10.10
C SER A 78 -5.80 0.32 -8.65
N TRP A 79 -4.98 0.75 -7.71
CA TRP A 79 -5.31 0.74 -6.29
C TRP A 79 -4.90 2.04 -5.62
N GLU A 80 -5.58 2.36 -4.52
CA GLU A 80 -5.35 3.56 -3.73
C GLU A 80 -5.56 3.28 -2.24
N ILE A 81 -4.73 3.91 -1.41
CA ILE A 81 -4.79 3.90 0.05
C ILE A 81 -4.62 5.34 0.53
N GLU A 82 -5.56 5.80 1.35
CA GLU A 82 -5.47 7.07 2.05
C GLU A 82 -5.44 6.82 3.56
N ASP A 83 -4.64 7.60 4.28
CA ASP A 83 -4.69 7.62 5.74
C ASP A 83 -4.58 9.07 6.24
N THR A 84 -5.30 9.38 7.32
CA THR A 84 -5.37 10.73 7.89
C THR A 84 -4.64 10.79 9.22
N PHE A 85 -3.54 11.53 9.26
CA PHE A 85 -2.66 11.61 10.42
C PHE A 85 -1.85 12.91 10.37
N THR A 86 -1.59 13.49 11.54
CA THR A 86 -0.83 14.75 11.66
C THR A 86 0.66 14.47 11.43
N THR A 87 1.19 14.83 10.25
CA THR A 87 2.60 14.61 9.91
C THR A 87 3.41 15.86 9.65
N PRO A 88 4.74 15.80 9.86
CA PRO A 88 5.67 16.70 9.21
C PRO A 88 5.71 16.45 7.68
N ILE A 89 6.04 17.50 6.93
CA ILE A 89 5.92 17.62 5.46
C ILE A 89 6.72 16.55 4.69
N THR A 90 7.66 15.85 5.34
CA THR A 90 8.53 14.84 4.73
C THR A 90 8.10 13.42 5.09
N THR A 91 7.09 12.90 4.39
CA THR A 91 6.66 11.50 4.49
C THR A 91 6.91 10.78 3.15
N SER A 92 7.16 9.48 3.23
CA SER A 92 7.33 8.58 2.09
C SER A 92 6.43 7.36 2.29
N CYS A 93 5.80 6.93 1.21
CA CYS A 93 4.96 5.75 1.16
C CYS A 93 5.83 4.55 0.83
N VAL A 94 5.69 3.48 1.60
CA VAL A 94 6.46 2.26 1.43
C VAL A 94 5.50 1.11 1.25
N LEU A 95 5.53 0.47 0.08
CA LEU A 95 4.88 -0.83 -0.11
C LEU A 95 5.52 -1.83 0.85
N ARG A 96 4.80 -2.23 1.88
CA ARG A 96 5.33 -3.12 2.92
C ARG A 96 5.12 -4.58 2.61
N GLY A 97 3.96 -4.91 2.08
CA GLY A 97 3.62 -6.28 1.75
C GLY A 97 2.50 -6.37 0.74
N VAL A 98 2.58 -7.44 -0.02
CA VAL A 98 1.56 -7.90 -0.95
C VAL A 98 1.30 -9.37 -0.63
N GLY A 99 0.05 -9.75 -0.46
CA GLY A 99 -0.35 -11.15 -0.30
C GLY A 99 -1.52 -11.51 -1.20
N ALA A 100 -1.81 -12.81 -1.30
CA ALA A 100 -3.08 -13.27 -1.81
C ALA A 100 -4.14 -13.08 -0.70
N ALA A 101 -5.29 -12.52 -1.06
CA ALA A 101 -6.37 -12.20 -0.13
C ALA A 101 -7.36 -13.34 0.12
#